data_AF-Q3HRJ0-F1
#
_entry.id   AF-Q3HRJ0-F1
#
_cell.length_a   1.000
_cell.length_b   1.000
_cell.length_c   1.000
_cell.angle_alpha   90.00
_cell.angle_beta   90.00
_cell.angle_gamma   90.00
#
_symmetry.space_group_name_H-M   'P 1'
#
loop_
_entity.id
_entity.type
_entity.pdbx_description
1 polymer ?
#
loop_
_entity_poly.entity_id
_entity_poly.type
_entity_poly.pdbx_seq_one_letter_code
_entity_poly.pdbx_strand_id
1 'polypeptide(L)'
;KWKGPWRWFDENMLDCCEPLEMVKEKGISFGKVICLARCAGANVEAFRTNQSSIDDFRKYVMACSSSDDCHLISSYHRGTFNQTGTGHFSPIGGYNA
;
A
#
# COMPACT_ATOMS: atom_id res chain seq x y z
N LYS A 1 -19.51 -4.66 -22.35
CA LYS A 1 -18.80 -5.22 -21.17
C LYS A 1 -17.37 -5.55 -21.59
N TRP A 2 -16.37 -4.75 -21.17
CA TRP A 2 -14.95 -5.00 -21.51
C TRP A 2 -14.28 -6.02 -20.60
N LYS A 3 -14.89 -6.22 -19.43
CA LYS A 3 -14.57 -7.18 -18.38
C LYS A 3 -15.00 -8.62 -18.77
N GLY A 4 -14.47 -9.17 -19.86
CA GLY A 4 -14.79 -10.52 -20.36
C GLY A 4 -14.36 -11.66 -19.42
N PRO A 5 -13.78 -12.77 -19.91
CA PRO A 5 -13.38 -13.90 -19.07
C PRO A 5 -12.11 -13.67 -18.23
N TRP A 6 -11.50 -12.48 -18.29
CA TRP A 6 -10.23 -12.20 -17.61
C TRP A 6 -10.43 -12.00 -16.10
N ARG A 7 -9.39 -12.32 -15.33
CA ARG A 7 -9.33 -12.05 -13.88
C ARG A 7 -8.43 -10.85 -13.64
N TRP A 8 -8.94 -9.86 -12.92
CA TRP A 8 -8.20 -8.67 -12.51
C TRP A 8 -8.68 -8.24 -11.13
N PHE A 9 -7.87 -7.47 -10.42
CA PHE A 9 -8.30 -6.80 -9.20
C PHE A 9 -9.08 -5.53 -9.53
N ASP A 10 -10.14 -5.30 -8.77
CA ASP A 10 -10.97 -4.10 -8.81
C ASP A 10 -11.14 -3.62 -7.37
N GLU A 11 -11.24 -2.31 -7.17
CA GLU A 11 -11.40 -1.72 -5.82
C GLU A 11 -12.63 -2.27 -5.08
N ASN A 12 -13.66 -2.71 -5.80
CA ASN A 12 -14.86 -3.31 -5.22
C ASN A 12 -14.69 -4.78 -4.78
N MET A 13 -13.52 -5.38 -5.02
CA MET A 13 -13.20 -6.76 -4.58
C MET A 13 -12.42 -6.79 -3.26
N LEU A 14 -12.12 -5.63 -2.66
CA LEU A 14 -11.19 -5.50 -1.54
C LEU A 14 -11.93 -5.31 -0.20
N ASP A 15 -12.83 -6.23 0.16
CA ASP A 15 -13.85 -6.05 1.22
C ASP A 15 -13.68 -6.94 2.47
N CYS A 16 -12.66 -7.80 2.52
CA CYS A 16 -12.61 -8.85 3.55
C CYS A 16 -12.20 -8.39 4.96
N CYS A 17 -11.49 -7.26 5.12
CA CYS A 17 -10.97 -6.82 6.42
C CYS A 17 -11.66 -5.57 6.97
N GLU A 18 -12.30 -4.79 6.10
CA GLU A 18 -13.04 -3.57 6.45
C GLU A 18 -14.15 -3.39 5.39
N PRO A 19 -15.40 -3.11 5.78
CA PRO A 19 -16.47 -2.91 4.80
C PRO A 19 -16.16 -1.74 3.86
N LEU A 20 -16.42 -1.93 2.56
CA LEU A 20 -16.11 -0.92 1.54
C LEU A 20 -16.76 0.44 1.82
N GLU A 21 -17.98 0.47 2.36
CA GLU A 21 -18.65 1.72 2.72
C GLU A 21 -17.91 2.49 3.82
N MET A 22 -17.33 1.79 4.81
CA MET A 22 -16.49 2.43 5.83
C MET A 22 -15.18 2.93 5.24
N VAL A 23 -14.56 2.16 4.33
CA VAL A 23 -13.31 2.56 3.65
C VAL A 23 -13.52 3.79 2.77
N LYS A 24 -14.64 3.87 2.05
CA LYS A 24 -14.99 5.04 1.23
C LYS A 24 -15.16 6.30 2.05
N GLU A 25 -15.80 6.20 3.22
CA GLU A 25 -16.07 7.36 4.08
C GLU A 25 -14.85 7.80 4.88
N LYS A 26 -14.10 6.86 5.47
CA LYS A 26 -13.09 7.13 6.51
C LYS A 26 -11.67 6.77 6.10
N GLY A 27 -11.49 6.16 4.93
CA GLY A 27 -10.23 5.54 4.54
C GLY A 27 -9.95 4.24 5.30
N ILE A 28 -8.69 3.80 5.23
CA ILE A 28 -8.24 2.53 5.81
C ILE A 28 -6.96 2.75 6.62
N SER A 29 -6.82 2.05 7.74
CA SER A 29 -5.61 2.13 8.57
C SER A 29 -4.49 1.23 8.03
N PHE A 30 -3.23 1.52 8.40
CA PHE A 30 -2.07 0.71 8.01
C PHE A 30 -2.24 -0.78 8.35
N GLY A 31 -2.76 -1.08 9.55
CA GLY A 31 -3.04 -2.46 9.97
C GLY A 31 -4.07 -3.17 9.09
N LYS A 32 -5.09 -2.43 8.65
CA LYS A 32 -6.16 -2.97 7.80
C LYS A 32 -5.69 -3.16 6.35
N VAL A 33 -4.81 -2.31 5.82
CA VAL A 33 -4.14 -2.54 4.53
C VAL A 33 -3.34 -3.84 4.53
N ILE A 34 -2.60 -4.12 5.60
CA ILE A 34 -1.85 -5.38 5.74
C ILE A 34 -2.79 -6.58 5.70
N CYS A 35 -3.90 -6.53 6.46
CA CYS A 35 -4.91 -7.57 6.47
C CYS A 35 -5.49 -7.81 5.06
N LEU A 36 -5.86 -6.73 4.37
CA LEU A 36 -6.45 -6.76 3.04
C LEU A 36 -5.50 -7.36 2.00
N ALA A 37 -4.22 -6.98 2.02
CA ALA A 37 -3.22 -7.55 1.13
C ALA A 37 -2.99 -9.05 1.37
N ARG A 38 -2.92 -9.49 2.64
CA ARG A 38 -2.79 -10.92 2.99
C ARG A 38 -4.01 -11.72 2.57
N CYS A 39 -5.19 -11.18 2.81
CA CYS A 39 -6.46 -11.78 2.42
C CYS A 39 -6.59 -11.93 0.89
N ALA A 40 -6.04 -10.97 0.13
CA ALA A 40 -5.93 -11.06 -1.33
C ALA A 40 -4.82 -12.02 -1.81
N GLY A 41 -4.13 -12.71 -0.91
CA GLY A 41 -3.13 -13.74 -1.21
C GLY A 41 -1.69 -13.25 -1.35
N ALA A 42 -1.40 -11.97 -1.05
CA ALA A 42 -0.04 -11.46 -1.08
C ALA A 42 0.77 -11.92 0.15
N ASN A 43 2.08 -12.16 -0.05
CA ASN A 43 3.03 -12.23 1.05
C ASN A 43 3.35 -10.79 1.52
N VAL A 44 3.17 -10.51 2.81
CA VAL A 44 3.25 -9.13 3.34
C VAL A 44 4.17 -9.03 4.54
N GLU A 45 5.27 -8.31 4.34
CA GLU A 45 6.12 -7.74 5.39
C GLU A 45 5.70 -6.30 5.67
N ALA A 46 5.63 -5.93 6.95
CA ALA A 46 5.13 -4.63 7.35
C ALA A 46 6.07 -3.98 8.38
N PHE A 47 6.46 -2.74 8.10
CA PHE A 47 7.38 -1.96 8.92
C PHE A 47 6.67 -0.70 9.40
N ARG A 48 6.52 -0.54 10.72
CA ARG A 48 6.08 0.73 11.30
C ARG A 48 7.28 1.63 11.53
N THR A 49 7.08 2.94 11.42
CA THR A 49 8.16 3.94 11.58
C THR A 49 8.87 3.88 12.94
N ASN A 50 8.20 3.41 13.99
CA ASN A 50 8.80 3.23 15.32
C ASN A 50 9.50 1.86 15.50
N GLN A 51 9.48 1.00 14.49
CA GLN A 51 10.05 -0.35 14.49
C GLN A 51 11.10 -0.54 13.40
N SER A 52 11.39 0.50 12.60
CA SER A 52 12.36 0.48 11.51
C SER A 52 13.09 1.82 11.42
N SER A 53 14.25 1.84 10.76
CA SER A 53 15.01 3.06 10.49
C SER A 53 14.76 3.61 9.08
N ILE A 54 15.25 4.83 8.82
CA ILE A 54 15.28 5.40 7.46
C ILE A 54 16.19 4.59 6.52
N ASP A 55 17.23 3.96 7.05
CA ASP A 55 18.16 3.17 6.24
C ASP A 55 17.53 1.83 5.86
N ASP A 56 16.76 1.21 6.76
CA ASP A 56 15.91 0.06 6.42
C ASP A 56 14.90 0.43 5.32
N PHE A 57 14.24 1.58 5.46
CA PHE A 57 13.30 2.06 4.45
C PHE A 57 13.97 2.22 3.08
N ARG A 58 15.12 2.90 2.99
CA ARG A 58 15.86 3.06 1.73
C ARG A 58 16.30 1.73 1.15
N LYS A 59 16.76 0.80 1.98
CA LYS A 59 17.13 -0.56 1.57
C LYS A 59 15.97 -1.26 0.85
N TYR A 60 14.77 -1.24 1.43
CA TYR A 60 13.60 -1.88 0.81
C TYR A 60 13.07 -1.13 -0.42
N VAL A 61 13.12 0.20 -0.42
CA VAL A 61 12.79 1.00 -1.62
C VAL A 61 13.69 0.61 -2.78
N MET A 62 15.02 0.57 -2.59
CA MET A 62 15.97 0.16 -3.63
C MET A 62 15.73 -1.28 -4.10
N ALA A 63 15.57 -2.22 -3.17
CA ALA A 63 15.37 -3.62 -3.50
C ALA A 63 14.07 -3.86 -4.29
N CYS A 64 12.95 -3.28 -3.86
CA CYS A 64 11.64 -3.51 -4.48
C CYS A 64 11.40 -2.65 -5.73
N SER A 65 12.07 -1.52 -5.88
CA SER A 65 12.03 -0.76 -7.14
C SER A 65 12.86 -1.40 -8.27
N SER A 66 13.74 -2.35 -7.93
CA SER A 66 14.63 -3.03 -8.87
C SER A 66 14.25 -4.50 -9.11
N SER A 67 13.07 -4.92 -8.67
CA SER A 67 12.59 -6.30 -8.74
C SER A 67 11.17 -6.35 -9.30
N ASP A 68 10.89 -7.36 -10.12
CA ASP A 68 9.53 -7.63 -10.63
C ASP A 68 8.64 -8.34 -9.59
N ASP A 69 9.24 -8.96 -8.57
CA ASP A 69 8.56 -9.81 -7.58
C ASP A 69 8.32 -9.10 -6.23
N CYS A 70 8.80 -7.87 -6.05
CA CYS A 70 8.56 -7.08 -4.85
C CYS A 70 7.94 -5.73 -5.20
N HIS A 71 6.95 -5.31 -4.42
CA HIS A 71 6.39 -3.96 -4.49
C HIS A 71 6.32 -3.35 -3.10
N LEU A 72 6.61 -2.06 -3.01
CA LEU A 72 6.56 -1.31 -1.76
C LEU A 72 5.41 -0.31 -1.80
N ILE A 73 4.55 -0.35 -0.78
CA ILE A 73 3.48 0.63 -0.55
C ILE A 73 3.84 1.42 0.71
N SER A 74 3.81 2.75 0.60
CA SER A 74 4.07 3.65 1.73
C SER A 74 2.79 4.22 2.30
N SER A 75 2.75 4.38 3.62
CA SER A 75 1.73 5.15 4.33
C SER A 75 2.39 6.39 4.92
N TYR A 76 1.89 7.57 4.59
CA TYR A 76 2.53 8.83 4.99
C TYR A 76 1.52 9.96 5.17
N HIS A 77 1.93 11.01 5.88
CA HIS A 77 1.13 12.22 6.02
C HIS A 77 1.53 13.24 4.94
N ARG A 78 0.58 13.61 4.06
CA ARG A 78 0.83 14.53 2.93
C ARG A 78 1.39 15.89 3.35
N GLY A 79 0.93 16.42 4.49
CA GLY A 79 1.42 17.70 5.02
C GLY A 79 2.93 17.75 5.29
N THR A 80 3.58 16.60 5.57
CA THR A 80 5.04 16.56 5.76
C THR A 80 5.81 16.87 4.47
N PHE A 81 5.16 16.69 3.31
CA PHE A 81 5.72 16.97 1.99
C PHE A 81 5.11 18.24 1.35
N ASN A 82 4.50 19.12 2.15
CA ASN A 82 3.80 20.31 1.67
C ASN A 82 2.70 20.00 0.62
N GLN A 83 2.10 18.82 0.70
CA GLN A 83 0.97 18.42 -0.15
C GLN A 83 -0.36 18.66 0.57
N THR A 84 -1.41 18.93 -0.20
CA THR A 84 -2.77 19.10 0.32
C THR A 84 -3.35 17.78 0.85
N GLY A 85 -3.91 17.82 2.04
CA GLY A 85 -4.57 16.69 2.71
C GLY A 85 -3.73 16.07 3.82
N THR A 86 -4.22 14.96 4.36
CA THR A 86 -3.60 14.24 5.50
C THR A 86 -3.12 12.85 5.06
N GLY A 87 -3.34 11.80 5.85
CA GLY A 87 -2.82 10.46 5.61
C GLY A 87 -3.10 9.93 4.19
N HIS A 88 -2.13 9.21 3.63
CA HIS A 88 -2.22 8.68 2.27
C HIS A 88 -1.46 7.37 2.11
N PHE A 89 -1.87 6.56 1.14
CA PHE A 89 -1.19 5.35 0.71
C PHE A 89 -0.90 5.42 -0.78
N SER A 90 0.34 5.11 -1.17
CA SER A 90 0.72 4.98 -2.57
C SER A 90 1.85 3.96 -2.75
N PRO A 91 1.89 3.24 -3.88
CA PRO A 91 3.06 2.46 -4.26
C PRO A 91 4.25 3.38 -4.58
N ILE A 92 5.47 2.90 -4.35
CA ILE A 92 6.71 3.57 -4.76
C ILE A 92 7.24 2.82 -5.99
N GLY A 93 7.29 3.51 -7.13
CA GLY A 93 7.64 2.91 -8.42
C GLY A 93 9.12 2.99 -8.81
N GLY A 94 9.96 3.70 -8.07
CA GLY A 94 11.35 3.93 -8.46
C GLY A 94 12.17 4.61 -7.36
N TYR A 95 13.50 4.47 -7.46
CA TYR A 95 14.47 5.15 -6.61
C TYR A 95 15.55 5.79 -7.47
N ASN A 96 15.88 7.04 -7.16
CA ASN A 96 17.02 7.75 -7.75
C ASN A 96 18.00 8.11 -6.64
N ALA A 97 19.27 7.75 -6.82
CA ALA A 97 20.35 7.98 -5.87
C ALA A 97 21.00 9.36 -6.04
#